data_AF-A0A2V5X264-F1
#
_entry.id   AF-A0A2V5X264-F1
#
_cell.length_a   1.000
_cell.length_b   1.000
_cell.length_c   1.000
_cell.angle_alpha   90.00
_cell.angle_beta   90.00
_cell.angle_gamma   90.00
#
_symmetry.space_group_name_H-M   'P 1'
#
loop_
_entity.id
_entity.type
_entity.pdbx_description
1 polymer ?
#
loop_
_entity_poly.entity_id
_entity_poly.type
_entity_poly.pdbx_seq_one_letter_code
_entity_poly.pdbx_strand_id
1 'polypeptide(L)'
;MYFLSAPGTFTTTGAAIRNGTISGTLTLTDPPGVGPAYSIANQISDLEGGLWYINIHSSVFPNGEIRGQILPVPEPSILALFGLSASALLWHLRRRGG
;
A
#
# COMPACT_ATOMS: atom_id res chain seq x y z
N MET A 1 -5.09 20.04 -8.00
CA MET A 1 -4.57 19.00 -7.09
C MET A 1 -3.07 19.04 -7.21
N TYR A 2 -2.40 19.76 -6.30
CA TYR A 2 -0.97 20.05 -6.38
C TYR A 2 -0.20 18.92 -5.72
N PHE A 3 0.52 18.11 -6.50
CA PHE A 3 1.52 17.20 -5.98
C PHE A 3 2.78 18.01 -5.66
N LEU A 4 2.86 18.61 -4.46
CA LEU A 4 4.14 19.07 -3.92
C LEU A 4 4.94 17.81 -3.50
N SER A 5 6.24 17.79 -3.80
CA SER A 5 7.27 16.76 -3.57
C SER A 5 7.21 16.07 -2.18
N ALA A 6 7.58 14.80 -1.96
CA ALA A 6 8.12 13.72 -2.82
C ALA A 6 8.02 12.35 -2.11
N PRO A 7 7.84 11.24 -2.82
CA PRO A 7 8.52 9.99 -2.52
C PRO A 7 9.78 9.90 -3.39
N GLY A 8 10.90 9.45 -2.83
CA GLY A 8 12.16 9.31 -3.56
C GLY A 8 11.97 8.58 -4.90
N THR A 9 12.48 9.14 -5.98
CA THR A 9 12.46 8.48 -7.28
C THR A 9 13.52 7.38 -7.29
N PHE A 10 13.08 6.14 -7.44
CA PHE A 10 14.00 5.02 -7.69
C PHE A 10 14.22 4.92 -9.21
N THR A 11 15.41 5.28 -9.68
CA THR A 11 15.75 5.18 -11.11
C THR A 11 16.70 4.01 -11.32
N THR A 12 16.26 3.00 -12.06
CA THR A 12 17.13 1.93 -12.57
C THR A 12 17.46 2.24 -14.03
N THR A 13 18.70 2.63 -14.31
CA THR A 13 19.16 2.93 -15.67
C THR A 13 19.94 1.73 -16.21
N GLY A 14 19.47 1.14 -17.30
CA GLY A 14 20.14 0.05 -18.01
C GLY A 14 19.65 -0.03 -19.45
N ALA A 15 20.55 -0.31 -20.40
CA ALA A 15 20.18 -0.42 -21.81
C ALA A 15 19.20 -1.59 -22.01
N ALA A 16 17.97 -1.29 -22.46
CA ALA A 16 16.94 -2.26 -22.81
C ALA A 16 16.61 -3.32 -21.72
N ILE A 17 16.34 -2.87 -20.48
CA ILE A 17 15.73 -3.75 -19.46
C ILE A 17 14.37 -4.24 -19.99
N ARG A 18 14.27 -5.54 -20.29
CA ARG A 18 13.03 -6.19 -20.76
C ARG A 18 12.35 -7.01 -19.66
N ASN A 19 13.10 -7.34 -18.61
CA ASN A 19 12.65 -8.04 -17.40
C ASN A 19 13.64 -7.75 -16.26
N GLY A 20 13.20 -7.94 -15.02
CA GLY A 20 14.04 -7.73 -13.84
C GLY A 20 13.23 -7.39 -12.60
N THR A 21 13.92 -7.33 -11.47
CA THR A 21 13.35 -6.93 -10.17
C THR A 21 13.94 -5.59 -9.78
N ILE A 22 13.08 -4.63 -9.43
CA ILE A 22 13.49 -3.38 -8.78
C ILE A 22 13.29 -3.60 -7.27
N SER A 23 14.37 -3.51 -6.52
CA SER A 23 14.35 -3.63 -5.06
C SER A 23 15.09 -2.45 -4.45
N GLY A 24 14.47 -1.81 -3.46
CA GLY A 24 15.01 -0.65 -2.77
C GLY A 24 14.24 -0.37 -1.48
N THR A 25 14.88 0.35 -0.57
CA THR A 25 14.25 0.83 0.65
C THR A 25 13.87 2.30 0.45
N LEU A 26 12.60 2.63 0.67
CA LEU A 26 12.16 4.01 0.78
C LEU A 26 12.11 4.40 2.26
N THR A 27 13.01 5.30 2.66
CA THR A 27 13.02 5.85 4.02
C THR A 27 12.12 7.07 4.09
N LEU A 28 11.13 7.04 4.97
CA LEU A 28 10.28 8.20 5.24
C LEU A 28 11.06 9.20 6.14
N THR A 29 11.02 10.48 5.79
CA THR A 29 11.66 11.55 6.55
C THR A 29 10.70 12.74 6.65
N ASP A 30 10.86 13.56 7.69
CA ASP A 30 10.21 14.87 7.77
C ASP A 30 11.03 15.86 6.92
N PRO A 31 10.58 16.26 5.72
CA PRO A 31 11.42 17.06 4.86
C PRO A 31 11.43 18.51 5.37
N PRO A 32 12.60 19.16 5.48
CA PRO A 32 12.68 20.53 5.94
C PRO A 32 12.03 21.49 4.93
N GLY A 33 11.29 22.49 5.41
CA GLY A 33 10.79 23.59 4.58
C GLY A 33 9.47 23.36 3.83
N VAL A 34 8.85 22.18 3.93
CA VAL A 34 7.55 21.87 3.29
C VAL A 34 6.36 21.86 4.27
N GLY A 35 6.60 22.15 5.54
CA GLY A 35 5.56 22.23 6.56
C GLY A 35 4.98 20.86 6.96
N PRO A 36 3.97 20.83 7.85
CA PRO A 36 3.52 19.59 8.50
C PRO A 36 2.80 18.63 7.55
N ALA A 37 2.38 19.10 6.36
CA ALA A 37 1.69 18.30 5.36
C ALA A 37 2.48 17.03 4.98
N TYR A 38 3.81 17.11 5.00
CA TYR A 38 4.71 15.99 4.67
C TYR A 38 5.37 15.39 5.91
N SER A 39 4.78 15.54 7.09
CA SER A 39 5.27 14.81 8.25
C SER A 39 5.20 13.29 8.02
N ILE A 40 6.06 12.52 8.67
CA ILE A 40 6.05 11.06 8.60
C ILE A 40 4.67 10.50 8.96
N ALA A 41 4.00 11.11 9.96
CA ALA A 41 2.65 10.73 10.34
C ALA A 41 1.64 10.85 9.18
N ASN A 42 1.69 11.94 8.42
CA ASN A 42 0.84 12.11 7.25
C ASN A 42 1.23 11.18 6.10
N GLN A 43 2.53 10.96 5.87
CA GLN A 43 3.00 10.02 4.87
C GLN A 43 2.50 8.59 5.14
N ILE A 44 2.54 8.15 6.41
CA ILE A 44 1.98 6.87 6.84
C ILE A 44 0.46 6.85 6.63
N SER A 45 -0.26 7.90 7.06
CA SER A 45 -1.71 7.98 6.86
C SER A 45 -2.09 7.93 5.38
N ASP A 46 -1.33 8.56 4.49
CA ASP A 46 -1.59 8.54 3.06
C ASP A 46 -1.31 7.15 2.46
N LEU A 47 -0.29 6.45 2.95
CA LEU A 47 0.04 5.09 2.53
C LEU A 47 -1.06 4.10 2.97
N GLU A 48 -1.48 4.16 4.24
CA GLU A 48 -2.57 3.35 4.78
C GLU A 48 -3.91 3.71 4.15
N GLY A 49 -4.12 4.97 3.78
CA GLY A 49 -5.26 5.45 3.01
C GLY A 49 -5.25 4.99 1.55
N GLY A 50 -4.21 4.30 1.11
CA GLY A 50 -4.07 3.84 -0.26
C GLY A 50 -3.99 4.99 -1.27
N LEU A 51 -3.38 6.12 -0.90
CA LEU A 51 -3.19 7.28 -1.78
C LEU A 51 -1.88 7.20 -2.59
N TRP A 52 -1.06 6.19 -2.32
CA TRP A 52 0.23 5.98 -2.93
C TRP A 52 0.16 5.09 -4.15
N TYR A 53 0.96 5.41 -5.16
CA TYR A 53 1.03 4.65 -6.40
C TYR A 53 2.45 4.60 -6.93
N ILE A 54 2.69 3.59 -7.76
CA ILE A 54 3.94 3.41 -8.51
C ILE A 54 3.65 3.78 -9.96
N ASN A 55 4.56 4.54 -10.56
CA ASN A 55 4.56 4.84 -11.98
C ASN A 55 5.94 4.49 -12.57
N ILE A 56 5.95 3.60 -13.55
CA ILE A 56 7.15 3.13 -14.22
C ILE A 56 7.20 3.78 -15.59
N HIS A 57 8.36 4.36 -15.92
CA HIS A 57 8.59 5.07 -17.17
C HIS A 57 9.67 4.38 -17.99
N SER A 58 9.59 4.51 -19.31
CA SER A 58 10.67 4.16 -20.23
C SER A 58 10.92 5.30 -21.22
N SER A 59 12.00 5.18 -22.02
CA SER A 59 12.27 6.14 -23.08
C SER A 59 11.18 6.18 -24.15
N VAL A 60 10.49 5.06 -24.38
CA VAL A 60 9.39 4.96 -25.36
C VAL A 60 8.09 5.53 -24.78
N PHE A 61 7.85 5.32 -23.49
CA PHE A 61 6.64 5.78 -22.79
C PHE A 61 7.00 6.72 -21.62
N PRO A 62 7.42 7.97 -21.91
CA PRO A 62 7.87 8.91 -20.89
C PRO A 62 6.74 9.38 -19.96
N ASN A 63 5.47 9.24 -20.37
CA ASN A 63 4.32 9.61 -19.54
C ASN A 63 3.87 8.49 -18.57
N GLY A 64 4.53 7.34 -18.60
CA GLY A 64 4.23 6.18 -17.76
C GLY A 64 3.81 4.99 -18.62
N GLU A 65 4.61 3.94 -18.57
CA GLU A 65 4.37 2.66 -19.22
C GLU A 65 3.48 1.75 -18.36
N ILE A 66 3.73 1.71 -17.03
CA ILE A 66 2.99 0.89 -16.07
C ILE A 66 2.66 1.72 -14.84
N ARG A 67 1.41 1.62 -14.37
CA ARG A 67 0.92 2.28 -13.15
C ARG A 67 0.24 1.27 -12.25
N GLY A 68 0.49 1.36 -10.95
CA GLY A 68 -0.13 0.47 -9.95
C GLY A 68 -0.38 1.19 -8.64
N GLN A 69 -1.53 0.94 -8.02
CA GLN A 69 -1.88 1.49 -6.72
C GLN A 69 -1.30 0.63 -5.60
N ILE A 70 -0.75 1.25 -4.56
CA ILE A 70 -0.38 0.57 -3.33
C ILE A 70 -1.60 0.60 -2.42
N LEU A 71 -2.14 -0.57 -2.11
CA LEU A 71 -3.30 -0.73 -1.25
C LEU A 71 -2.91 -1.50 0.01
N PRO A 72 -3.45 -1.12 1.19
CA PRO A 72 -3.31 -1.94 2.38
C PRO A 72 -3.95 -3.31 2.12
N VAL A 73 -3.26 -4.36 2.58
CA VAL A 73 -3.82 -5.72 2.54
C VAL A 73 -4.77 -5.85 3.73
N PRO A 74 -6.07 -6.13 3.52
CA PRO A 74 -7.00 -6.33 4.62
C PRO A 74 -6.54 -7.50 5.48
N GLU A 75 -6.74 -7.40 6.80
CA GLU A 75 -6.48 -8.54 7.68
C GLU A 75 -7.33 -9.75 7.24
N PRO A 76 -6.78 -10.98 7.30
CA PRO A 76 -7.53 -12.17 6.94
C PRO A 76 -8.83 -12.26 7.74
N SER A 77 -9.94 -12.58 7.08
CA SER A 77 -11.28 -12.75 7.69
C SER A 77 -11.40 -13.94 8.66
N ILE A 78 -10.27 -14.46 9.13
CA ILE A 78 -10.13 -15.58 10.06
C ILE A 78 -10.85 -15.28 11.37
N LEU A 79 -10.65 -14.09 11.96
CA LEU A 79 -11.32 -13.71 13.21
C LEU A 79 -12.84 -13.65 13.06
N ALA A 80 -13.31 -13.07 11.95
CA ALA A 80 -14.74 -13.04 11.65
C ALA A 80 -15.30 -14.46 11.50
N LEU A 81 -14.59 -15.34 10.78
CA LEU A 81 -15.00 -16.73 10.61
C LEU A 81 -14.96 -17.53 11.91
N PHE A 82 -13.99 -17.27 12.79
CA PHE A 82 -13.96 -17.84 14.13
C PHE A 82 -15.16 -17.38 14.96
N GLY A 83 -15.49 -16.09 14.93
CA GLY A 83 -16.66 -15.55 15.61
C GLY A 83 -17.96 -16.19 15.12
N LEU A 84 -18.11 -16.34 13.80
CA LEU A 84 -19.27 -17.00 13.18
C LEU A 84 -19.35 -18.48 13.55
N SER A 85 -18.23 -19.21 13.51
CA SER A 85 -18.20 -20.64 13.83
C SER A 85 -18.45 -20.91 15.32
N ALA A 86 -17.89 -20.10 16.23
CA ALA A 86 -18.18 -20.16 17.65
C ALA A 86 -19.66 -19.87 17.94
N SER A 87 -20.23 -18.86 17.29
CA SER A 87 -21.65 -18.50 17.43
C SER A 87 -22.57 -19.63 16.94
N ALA A 88 -22.26 -20.24 15.81
CA ALA A 88 -22.99 -21.38 15.26
C ALA A 88 -22.90 -22.61 16.18
N LEU A 89 -21.71 -22.89 16.73
CA LEU A 89 -21.52 -23.98 17.70
C LEU A 89 -22.33 -23.75 18.97
N LEU A 90 -22.28 -22.56 19.54
CA LEU A 90 -23.06 -22.21 20.74
C LEU A 90 -24.56 -22.35 20.51
N TRP A 91 -25.06 -21.89 19.36
CA TRP A 91 -26.46 -22.06 18.98
C TRP A 91 -26.85 -23.54 18.83
N HIS A 92 -25.99 -24.34 18.21
CA HIS A 92 -26.22 -25.77 18.04
C HIS A 92 -26.26 -26.52 19.37
N LEU A 93 -25.36 -26.17 20.30
CA LEU A 93 -25.32 -26.74 21.64
C LEU A 93 -26.57 -26.35 22.46
N ARG A 94 -27.08 -25.12 22.33
CA ARG A 94 -28.32 -24.68 23.00
C ARG A 94 -29.57 -25.43 22.52
N ARG A 95 -29.63 -25.83 21.25
CA ARG A 95 -30.77 -26.55 20.68
C ARG A 95 -30.87 -28.03 21.10
N ARG A 96 -29.79 -28.61 21.64
CA ARG A 96 -29.75 -30.02 22.05
C ARG A 96 -30.17 -30.26 23.50
N GLY A 97 -30.32 -29.20 24.30
CA GLY A 97 -30.61 -29.29 25.74
C GLY A 97 -32.06 -29.02 26.13
N GLY A 98 -33.01 -29.08 25.19
CA GLY A 98 -34.45 -28.86 25.41
C GLY A 98 -35.30 -29.96 24.79
#